data_AF-A0A1M4XRC4-F1
#
_entry.id   AF-A0A1M4XRC4-F1
#
_cell.length_a   1.000
_cell.length_b   1.000
_cell.length_c   1.000
_cell.angle_alpha   90.00
_cell.angle_beta   90.00
_cell.angle_gamma   90.00
#
_symmetry.space_group_name_H-M   'P 1'
#
loop_
_entity.id
_entity.type
_entity.pdbx_description
1 polymer ?
#
loop_
_entity_poly.entity_id
_entity_poly.type
_entity_poly.pdbx_seq_one_letter_code
_entity_poly.pdbx_strand_id
1 'polypeptide(L)' 'MDDLRNATISNNFMFRLVMEKPELCRQLLERVLDVKISEINYPEGEKSLEAQLTSKGVRLDIYVTLADGTVIDVEM' A
#
# COMPACT_ATOMS: atom_id res chain seq x y z
N MET A 1 -8.17 24.69 8.18
CA MET A 1 -7.69 24.24 6.84
C MET A 1 -6.16 24.23 6.89
N ASP A 2 -5.60 23.48 7.83
CA ASP A 2 -4.15 23.45 8.15
C ASP A 2 -3.51 22.07 7.98
N ASP A 3 -4.31 21.01 7.80
CA ASP A 3 -3.86 19.62 7.91
C ASP A 3 -3.03 19.10 6.72
N LEU A 4 -3.18 19.71 5.53
CA LEU A 4 -2.52 19.19 4.33
C LEU A 4 -1.05 19.61 4.20
N ARG A 5 -0.61 20.64 4.94
CA ARG A 5 0.73 21.23 4.77
C ARG A 5 1.87 20.33 5.29
N ASN A 6 1.57 19.39 6.18
CA ASN A 6 2.51 18.40 6.73
C ASN A 6 2.05 16.94 6.44
N ALA A 7 1.27 16.74 5.38
CA ALA A 7 0.73 15.44 5.02
C ALA A 7 1.83 14.53 4.43
N THR A 8 2.62 13.88 5.29
CA THR A 8 3.62 12.87 4.94
C THR A 8 2.98 11.48 4.80
N ILE A 9 3.72 10.51 4.28
CA ILE A 9 3.24 9.12 4.17
C ILE A 9 2.95 8.50 5.55
N SER A 10 3.52 9.03 6.63
CA SER A 10 3.23 8.61 8.01
C SER A 10 1.86 9.07 8.51
N ASN A 11 1.16 9.96 7.79
CA ASN A 11 -0.22 10.30 8.09
C ASN A 11 -1.15 9.17 7.61
N ASN A 12 -2.01 8.67 8.50
CA ASN A 12 -2.90 7.54 8.20
C ASN A 12 -3.81 7.75 6.97
N PHE A 13 -4.30 8.97 6.76
CA PHE A 13 -5.14 9.28 5.60
C PHE A 13 -4.33 9.23 4.30
N MET A 14 -3.13 9.81 4.31
CA MET A 14 -2.22 9.77 3.16
C MET A 14 -1.75 8.34 2.87
N PHE A 15 -1.39 7.58 3.90
CA PHE A 15 -0.98 6.20 3.78
C PHE A 15 -2.06 5.37 3.08
N ARG A 16 -3.30 5.41 3.58
CA ARG A 16 -4.43 4.70 2.95
C ARG A 16 -4.64 5.10 1.50
N LEU A 17 -4.64 6.41 1.20
CA LEU A 17 -4.84 6.92 -0.16
C LEU A 17 -3.75 6.45 -1.14
N VAL A 18 -2.49 6.35 -0.67
CA VAL A 18 -1.37 5.86 -1.47
C VAL A 18 -1.48 4.36 -1.68
N MET A 19 -1.83 3.59 -0.64
CA MET A 19 -1.92 2.13 -0.72
C MET A 19 -3.11 1.63 -1.56
N GLU A 20 -4.24 2.35 -1.55
CA GLU A 20 -5.43 2.05 -2.36
C GLU A 20 -5.22 2.28 -3.87
N LYS A 21 -4.23 3.09 -4.26
CA LYS A 21 -3.93 3.40 -5.65
C LYS A 21 -2.75 2.56 -6.11
N PRO A 22 -2.94 1.54 -6.98
CA PRO A 22 -1.89 0.60 -7.36
C PRO A 22 -0.61 1.27 -7.85
N GLU A 23 -0.72 2.33 -8.66
CA GLU A 23 0.44 3.06 -9.17
C GLU A 23 1.23 3.83 -8.10
N LEU A 24 0.55 4.36 -7.09
CA LEU A 24 1.22 5.07 -5.98
C LEU A 24 1.82 4.07 -5.00
N CYS A 25 1.08 3.00 -4.70
CA CYS A 25 1.57 1.87 -3.91
C CYS A 25 2.85 1.30 -4.53
N ARG A 26 2.85 1.05 -5.85
CA ARG A 26 4.04 0.58 -6.58
C ARG A 26 5.21 1.53 -6.44
N GLN A 27 5.01 2.81 -6.68
CA GLN A 27 6.10 3.80 -6.55
C GLN A 27 6.65 3.88 -5.12
N LEU A 28 5.78 3.79 -4.11
CA LEU A 28 6.21 3.76 -2.71
C LEU A 28 7.03 2.49 -2.43
N LEU A 29 6.53 1.32 -2.81
CA LEU A 29 7.20 0.04 -2.57
C LEU A 29 8.53 -0.05 -3.31
N GLU A 30 8.61 0.38 -4.57
CA GLU A 30 9.88 0.47 -5.30
C GLU A 30 10.89 1.38 -4.57
N ARG A 31 10.43 2.47 -3.95
CA ARG A 31 11.28 3.41 -3.21
C ARG A 31 11.74 2.85 -1.86
N VAL A 32 10.87 2.14 -1.15
CA VAL A 32 11.13 1.59 0.19
C VAL A 32 12.00 0.34 0.12
N LEU A 33 11.73 -0.53 -0.86
CA LEU A 33 12.42 -1.80 -1.03
C LEU A 33 13.66 -1.70 -1.93
N ASP A 34 13.83 -0.59 -2.67
CA ASP A 34 14.91 -0.36 -3.64
C ASP A 34 14.98 -1.44 -4.75
N VAL A 35 13.80 -1.88 -5.22
CA VAL A 35 13.63 -2.89 -6.27
C VAL A 35 12.69 -2.41 -7.36
N LYS A 36 12.71 -3.08 -8.52
CA LYS A 36 11.72 -2.88 -9.58
C LYS A 36 10.61 -3.90 -9.48
N ILE A 37 9.38 -3.40 -9.52
CA ILE A 37 8.16 -4.19 -9.37
C ILE A 37 7.51 -4.33 -10.74
N SER A 38 7.28 -5.57 -11.17
CA SER A 38 6.59 -5.89 -12.41
C SER A 38 5.08 -5.94 -12.20
N GLU A 39 4.61 -6.43 -11.05
CA GLU A 39 3.19 -6.60 -10.76
C GLU A 39 2.89 -6.45 -9.26
N ILE A 40 1.70 -5.93 -8.93
CA ILE A 40 1.16 -5.86 -7.57
C ILE A 40 -0.19 -6.56 -7.53
N ASN A 41 -0.33 -7.49 -6.59
CA ASN A 41 -1.57 -8.23 -6.37
C ASN A 41 -2.06 -8.04 -4.95
N TYR A 42 -3.33 -7.62 -4.84
CA TYR A 42 -4.04 -7.49 -3.58
C TYR A 42 -4.85 -8.77 -3.36
N PRO A 43 -4.49 -9.64 -2.39
CA PRO A 43 -5.23 -10.86 -2.12
C PRO A 43 -6.70 -10.55 -1.85
N GLU A 44 -7.60 -11.25 -2.54
CA GLU A 44 -9.04 -10.99 -2.48
C GLU A 44 -9.66 -11.27 -1.09
N GLY A 45 -8.95 -12.01 -0.21
CA GLY A 45 -9.41 -12.41 1.11
C GLY A 45 -9.66 -11.28 2.12
N GLU A 46 -9.13 -10.08 1.87
CA GLU A 46 -9.35 -8.88 2.69
C GLU A 46 -10.21 -7.81 1.99
N LYS A 47 -10.79 -8.10 0.82
CA LYS A 47 -11.83 -7.22 0.23
C LYS A 47 -13.18 -7.31 0.96
N SER A 48 -13.37 -8.28 1.85
CA SER A 48 -14.66 -8.65 2.43
C SER A 48 -14.81 -8.26 3.90
N LEU A 49 -14.48 -7.03 4.25
CA LEU A 49 -15.31 -6.24 5.14
C LEU A 49 -14.88 -4.81 4.95
N GLU A 50 -15.81 -3.96 4.54
CA GLU A 50 -15.77 -2.52 4.69
C GLU A 50 -14.51 -2.04 5.44
N ALA A 51 -13.59 -1.39 4.71
CA ALA A 51 -12.74 -0.38 5.30
C ALA A 51 -13.68 0.69 5.86
N GLN A 52 -14.38 0.37 6.96
CA GLN A 52 -15.20 1.27 7.72
C GLN A 52 -14.23 2.39 8.05
N LEU A 53 -14.63 3.60 7.69
CA LEU A 53 -13.89 4.86 7.79
C LEU A 53 -13.34 5.16 9.21
N THR A 54 -13.44 4.22 10.14
CA THR A 54 -13.18 4.32 11.57
C THR A 54 -12.41 3.12 12.16
N SER A 55 -12.15 2.02 11.43
CA SER A 55 -11.49 0.86 12.03
C SER A 55 -9.97 1.09 12.18
N LYS A 56 -9.48 0.92 13.41
CA LYS A 56 -8.07 1.03 13.80
C LYS A 56 -7.35 -0.25 13.38
N GLY A 57 -6.67 -0.20 12.25
CA GLY A 57 -5.79 -1.27 11.77
C GLY A 57 -6.41 -2.11 10.66
N VAL A 58 -6.19 -1.67 9.43
CA VAL A 58 -6.28 -2.54 8.25
C VAL A 58 -4.84 -3.00 8.03
N ARG A 59 -4.58 -4.30 8.13
CA ARG A 59 -3.33 -4.88 7.62
C ARG A 59 -3.48 -4.90 6.10
N LEU A 60 -2.45 -4.48 5.38
CA LEU A 60 -2.47 -4.48 3.92
C LEU A 60 -1.46 -5.52 3.46
N ASP A 61 -1.96 -6.75 3.28
CA ASP A 61 -1.17 -7.83 2.71
C ASP A 61 -1.07 -7.60 1.19
N ILE A 62 0.15 -7.49 0.64
CA ILE A 62 0.37 -7.24 -0.78
C ILE A 62 1.39 -8.22 -1.33
N TYR A 63 1.01 -8.96 -2.38
CA TYR A 63 1.95 -9.76 -3.15
C TYR A 63 2.59 -8.91 -4.24
N VAL A 64 3.92 -8.90 -4.25
CA VAL A 64 4.73 -8.13 -5.19
C VAL A 64 5.56 -9.08 -6.04
N THR A 65 5.42 -8.98 -7.36
CA THR A 65 6.31 -9.66 -8.30
C THR A 65 7.44 -8.72 -8.67
N LEU A 66 8.69 -9.15 -8.45
CA LEU A 66 9.88 -8.41 -8.84
C LEU A 66 10.19 -8.61 -10.34
N ALA A 67 11.15 -7.83 -10.84
CA ALA A 67 11.57 -7.94 -12.24
C ALA A 67 12.21 -9.31 -12.59
N ASP A 68 12.77 -10.02 -11.62
CA ASP A 68 13.39 -11.34 -11.82
C ASP A 68 12.40 -12.51 -11.67
N GLY A 69 11.12 -12.21 -11.44
CA GLY A 69 10.06 -13.21 -11.22
C GLY A 69 9.93 -13.69 -9.78
N THR A 70 10.74 -13.18 -8.84
CA THR A 70 10.56 -13.45 -7.42
C THR A 70 9.24 -12.83 -6.94
N VAL A 71 8.42 -13.60 -6.23
CA VAL A 71 7.21 -13.12 -5.57
C VAL A 71 7.48 -13.00 -4.08
N ILE A 72 7.23 -11.82 -3.51
CA ILE A 72 7.36 -11.55 -2.08
C ILE A 72 6.03 -11.11 -1.51
N ASP A 73 5.81 -11.44 -0.24
CA ASP A 73 4.70 -10.93 0.56
C ASP A 73 5.18 -9.70 1.33
N VAL A 74 4.41 -8.62 1.25
CA VAL A 74 4.71 -7.33 1.88
C VAL A 74 3.57 -6.99 2.84
N GLU A 75 3.87 -7.05 4.14
CA GLU A 75 2.97 -6.62 5.22
C GLU A 75 3.37 -5.22 5.71
N MET A 76 2.40 -4.30 5.81
CA MET A 76 2.61 -2.89 6.20
C MET A 76 1.61 -2.41 7.25
#